data_AF-A0A5N6YHM6-F1
#
_entry.id   AF-A0A5N6YHM6-F1
#
_cell.length_a   1.000
_cell.length_b   1.000
_cell.length_c   1.000
_cell.angle_alpha   90.00
_cell.angle_beta   90.00
_cell.angle_gamma   90.00
#
_symmetry.space_group_name_H-M   'P 1'
#
loop_
_entity.id
_entity.type
_entity.pdbx_description
1 polymer ?
#
loop_
_entity_poly.entity_id
_entity_poly.type
_entity_poly.pdbx_seq_one_letter_code
_entity_poly.pdbx_strand_id
1 'polypeptide(L)'
;MSVTVRSEIVDLDGLIPRAVDNDREDLDVARLIPWIFRQTGVELVEDDCTMGWPQEEMNFRDLFLYLSSYCYEVYEREVGTTNALKACETISLPMRNWKQPEREYSRSFIRTQGLMLNMLMHTIYNILDGIREDRPRIMCQKYIIGGKRFASKSEGSAMVRLQEGLVPIISYTGWFEGMTWDQFPMETLSIMLGQLAKNTSIRTGNIGVQDQEVYVVGFYGRYIHVPRGLFPADTIARVHSQGCSRDEAFDLKFTRGYDLCLKKDWLEATHALTRLYRYLLSGNTKASAVQAYLQRAITTGNNIP
;
A
#
# COMPACT_ATOMS: atom_id res chain seq x y z
N MET A 1 -13.41 4.47 19.44
CA MET A 1 -12.35 3.78 20.22
C MET A 1 -11.07 4.52 19.92
N SER A 2 -10.31 4.90 20.93
CA SER A 2 -9.10 5.69 20.74
C SER A 2 -7.86 4.84 20.98
N VAL A 3 -6.84 5.03 20.16
CA VAL A 3 -5.56 4.31 20.23
C VAL A 3 -4.44 5.28 19.93
N THR A 4 -3.26 5.00 20.44
CA THR A 4 -2.04 5.74 20.10
C THR A 4 -1.41 5.12 18.85
N VAL A 5 -0.99 5.96 17.91
CA VAL A 5 -0.17 5.55 16.77
C VAL A 5 1.17 6.23 16.88
N ARG A 6 2.23 5.42 16.86
CA ARG A 6 3.61 5.87 16.78
C ARG A 6 4.08 5.77 15.34
N SER A 7 4.49 6.89 14.76
CA SER A 7 4.85 6.99 13.35
C SER A 7 6.33 7.29 13.20
N GLU A 8 7.00 6.53 12.35
CA GLU A 8 8.43 6.70 12.06
C GLU A 8 8.68 6.60 10.56
N ILE A 9 9.45 7.53 9.98
CA ILE A 9 10.02 7.36 8.64
C ILE A 9 11.32 6.57 8.79
N VAL A 10 11.43 5.48 8.05
CA VAL A 10 12.61 4.60 8.06
C VAL A 10 13.17 4.45 6.66
N ASP A 11 14.42 3.97 6.57
CA ASP A 11 15.00 3.56 5.30
C ASP A 11 14.31 2.31 4.72
N LEU A 12 14.58 2.03 3.45
CA LEU A 12 13.94 0.92 2.75
C LEU A 12 14.32 -0.45 3.35
N ASP A 13 15.56 -0.63 3.78
CA ASP A 13 16.05 -1.89 4.36
C ASP A 13 15.39 -2.18 5.73
N GLY A 14 15.11 -1.15 6.53
CA GLY A 14 14.40 -1.22 7.80
C GLY A 14 12.88 -1.38 7.65
N LEU A 15 12.33 -1.07 6.47
CA LEU A 15 10.90 -1.22 6.17
C LEU A 15 10.56 -2.54 5.50
N ILE A 16 11.25 -2.89 4.42
CA ILE A 16 10.97 -4.04 3.57
C ILE A 16 12.24 -4.89 3.52
N PRO A 17 12.22 -6.09 4.14
CA PRO A 17 13.36 -7.00 4.07
C PRO A 17 13.69 -7.35 2.63
N ARG A 18 14.99 -7.46 2.36
CA ARG A 18 15.48 -7.84 1.03
C ARG A 18 15.23 -9.33 0.78
N ALA A 19 14.66 -9.65 -0.38
CA ALA A 19 14.33 -11.03 -0.77
C ALA A 19 15.16 -11.57 -1.93
N VAL A 20 15.79 -10.69 -2.72
CA VAL A 20 16.65 -11.03 -3.86
C VAL A 20 17.95 -10.23 -3.80
N ASP A 21 18.96 -10.62 -4.56
CA ASP A 21 20.23 -9.88 -4.62
C ASP A 21 20.09 -8.50 -5.30
N ASN A 22 21.12 -7.67 -5.15
CA ASN A 22 21.14 -6.31 -5.72
C ASN A 22 20.99 -6.32 -7.24
N ASP A 23 21.68 -7.23 -7.92
CA ASP A 23 21.67 -7.30 -9.38
C ASP A 23 20.25 -7.54 -9.90
N ARG A 24 19.47 -8.36 -9.19
CA ARG A 24 18.07 -8.60 -9.51
C ARG A 24 17.19 -7.38 -9.25
N GLU A 25 17.37 -6.68 -8.14
CA GLU A 25 16.61 -5.45 -7.86
C GLU A 25 16.92 -4.35 -8.88
N ASP A 26 18.19 -4.16 -9.22
CA ASP A 26 18.63 -3.19 -10.23
C ASP A 26 18.04 -3.51 -11.60
N LEU A 27 18.00 -4.79 -11.98
CA LEU A 27 17.35 -5.25 -13.21
C LEU A 27 15.84 -5.00 -13.20
N ASP A 28 15.16 -5.29 -12.09
CA ASP A 28 13.73 -5.05 -11.92
C ASP A 28 13.42 -3.56 -12.06
N VAL A 29 14.20 -2.68 -11.41
CA VAL A 29 14.04 -1.21 -11.48
C VAL A 29 14.33 -0.68 -12.89
N ALA A 30 15.38 -1.17 -13.55
CA ALA A 30 15.74 -0.73 -14.92
C ALA A 30 14.61 -0.96 -15.94
N ARG A 31 13.82 -2.02 -15.76
CA ARG A 31 12.67 -2.34 -16.62
C ARG A 31 11.45 -1.45 -16.36
N LEU A 32 11.44 -0.73 -15.24
CA LEU A 32 10.34 0.14 -14.82
C LEU A 32 10.60 1.61 -15.12
N ILE A 33 11.67 1.94 -15.86
CA ILE A 33 11.93 3.31 -16.29
C ILE A 33 10.96 3.67 -17.43
N PRO A 34 9.98 4.56 -17.20
CA PRO A 34 9.01 4.95 -18.21
C PRO A 34 9.73 5.65 -19.36
N TRP A 35 9.10 5.65 -20.53
CA TRP A 35 9.65 6.27 -21.73
C TRP A 35 10.11 7.71 -21.49
N ILE A 36 9.31 8.49 -20.76
CA ILE A 36 9.59 9.91 -20.48
C ILE A 36 10.92 10.13 -19.74
N PHE A 37 11.29 9.24 -18.82
CA PHE A 37 12.55 9.35 -18.06
C PHE A 37 13.77 8.75 -18.76
N ARG A 38 13.56 8.06 -19.89
CA ARG A 38 14.64 7.64 -20.80
C ARG A 38 15.09 8.79 -21.72
N GLN A 39 14.31 9.86 -21.82
CA GLN A 39 14.67 11.03 -22.61
C GLN A 39 15.84 11.78 -21.95
N THR A 40 16.77 12.26 -22.79
CA THR A 40 17.95 13.00 -22.30
C THR A 40 17.52 14.34 -21.73
N GLY A 41 17.96 14.67 -20.52
CA GLY A 41 17.69 15.95 -19.85
C GLY A 41 16.34 16.05 -19.13
N VAL A 42 15.50 15.01 -19.16
CA VAL A 42 14.24 14.98 -18.41
C VAL A 42 14.48 14.42 -17.01
N GLU A 43 14.38 15.30 -16.01
CA GLU A 43 14.51 14.96 -14.58
C GLU A 43 13.21 15.24 -13.79
N LEU A 44 12.34 16.10 -14.33
CA LEU A 44 11.01 16.42 -13.80
C LEU A 44 10.01 16.34 -14.96
N VAL A 45 8.86 15.72 -14.68
CA VAL A 45 7.72 15.69 -15.60
C VAL A 45 6.76 16.83 -15.27
N GLU A 46 6.47 17.63 -16.29
CA GLU A 46 5.51 18.73 -16.24
C GLU A 46 4.19 18.34 -16.94
N ASP A 47 3.28 19.32 -17.09
CA ASP A 47 1.98 19.12 -17.73
C ASP A 47 2.10 18.59 -19.17
N ASP A 48 1.06 17.90 -19.64
CA ASP A 48 0.94 17.34 -21.00
C ASP A 48 2.06 16.38 -21.45
N CYS A 49 2.76 15.75 -20.50
CA CYS A 49 3.87 14.83 -20.75
C CYS A 49 3.56 13.61 -21.65
N THR A 50 2.29 13.31 -21.89
CA THR A 50 1.86 12.16 -22.71
C THR A 50 1.71 12.45 -24.20
N MET A 51 1.80 13.73 -24.63
CA MET A 51 1.58 14.11 -26.04
C MET A 51 2.64 13.54 -27.00
N GLY A 52 3.86 13.33 -26.51
CA GLY A 52 4.97 12.72 -27.27
C GLY A 52 5.13 11.21 -27.07
N TRP A 53 4.24 10.57 -26.31
CA TRP A 53 4.42 9.18 -25.89
C TRP A 53 4.26 8.20 -27.08
N PRO A 54 5.24 7.33 -27.37
CA PRO A 54 5.17 6.39 -28.50
C PRO A 54 4.00 5.40 -28.38
N GLN A 55 3.41 5.03 -29.51
CA GLN A 55 2.28 4.10 -29.52
C GLN A 55 2.68 2.68 -29.11
N GLU A 56 3.93 2.30 -29.36
CA GLU A 56 4.47 0.97 -29.09
C GLU A 56 4.82 0.76 -27.61
N GLU A 57 5.01 1.85 -26.85
CA GLU A 57 5.45 1.80 -25.46
C GLU A 57 4.35 2.25 -24.49
N MET A 58 3.29 1.47 -24.30
CA MET A 58 2.14 1.94 -23.51
C MET A 58 2.32 1.90 -21.97
N ASN A 59 3.41 1.32 -21.47
CA ASN A 59 3.64 1.18 -20.03
C ASN A 59 3.70 2.54 -19.34
N PHE A 60 2.93 2.71 -18.26
CA PHE A 60 2.81 3.95 -17.48
C PHE A 60 2.22 5.18 -18.19
N ARG A 61 1.95 5.13 -19.50
CA ARG A 61 1.38 6.29 -20.23
C ARG A 61 0.09 6.80 -19.57
N ASP A 62 -0.86 5.90 -19.33
CA ASP A 62 -2.13 6.27 -18.69
C ASP A 62 -1.92 6.77 -17.27
N LEU A 63 -1.00 6.16 -16.51
CA LEU A 63 -0.64 6.64 -15.18
C LEU A 63 -0.15 8.10 -15.23
N PHE A 64 0.76 8.43 -16.14
CA PHE A 64 1.30 9.78 -16.29
C PHE A 64 0.24 10.80 -16.73
N LEU A 65 -0.74 10.38 -17.54
CA LEU A 65 -1.89 11.22 -17.89
C LEU A 65 -2.72 11.60 -16.65
N TYR A 66 -2.99 10.65 -15.76
CA TYR A 66 -3.73 10.94 -14.52
C TYR A 66 -2.85 11.68 -13.49
N LEU A 67 -1.56 11.35 -13.44
CA LEU A 67 -0.62 11.93 -12.50
C LEU A 67 -0.39 13.42 -12.77
N SER A 68 -0.27 13.85 -14.04
CA SER A 68 -0.13 15.27 -14.36
C SER A 68 -1.33 16.07 -13.90
N SER A 69 -2.55 15.62 -14.21
CA SER A 69 -3.79 16.28 -13.74
C SER A 69 -3.89 16.29 -12.22
N TYR A 70 -3.55 15.17 -11.56
CA TYR A 70 -3.55 15.09 -10.10
C TYR A 70 -2.54 16.05 -9.48
N CYS A 71 -1.32 16.10 -10.01
CA CYS A 71 -0.28 16.99 -9.52
C CYS A 71 -0.68 18.45 -9.72
N TYR A 72 -1.32 18.82 -10.83
CA TYR A 72 -1.85 20.17 -11.04
C TYR A 72 -2.89 20.55 -9.97
N GLU A 73 -3.84 19.65 -9.66
CA GLU A 73 -4.85 19.87 -8.61
C GLU A 73 -4.24 20.02 -7.21
N VAL A 74 -3.11 19.34 -6.94
CA VAL A 74 -2.42 19.37 -5.63
C VAL A 74 -1.34 20.47 -5.55
N TYR A 75 -0.79 20.93 -6.67
CA TYR A 75 0.39 21.81 -6.75
C TYR A 75 0.16 23.17 -6.08
N GLU A 76 -1.05 23.69 -6.09
CA GLU A 76 -1.33 24.99 -5.49
C GLU A 76 -1.28 24.97 -3.95
N ARG A 77 -1.35 23.80 -3.28
CA ARG A 77 -1.66 23.70 -1.84
C ARG A 77 -1.08 22.45 -1.17
N GLU A 78 -0.07 22.66 -0.32
CA GLU A 78 0.44 21.77 0.75
C GLU A 78 1.74 20.93 0.58
N VAL A 79 2.25 20.59 1.76
CA VAL A 79 3.60 20.21 2.15
C VAL A 79 3.68 18.69 2.34
N GLY A 80 4.72 18.02 1.83
CA GLY A 80 4.89 16.55 1.93
C GLY A 80 4.93 16.02 3.37
N THR A 81 4.72 14.70 3.54
CA THR A 81 4.63 14.03 4.87
C THR A 81 5.81 14.28 5.79
N THR A 82 7.03 14.44 5.28
CA THR A 82 8.21 14.73 6.11
C THR A 82 8.01 15.99 6.96
N ASN A 83 7.21 16.95 6.46
CA ASN A 83 6.93 18.19 7.17
C ASN A 83 5.64 18.12 8.00
N ALA A 84 4.80 17.10 7.80
CA ALA A 84 3.55 16.89 8.54
C ALA A 84 3.67 15.83 9.65
N LEU A 85 4.72 15.01 9.62
CA LEU A 85 4.87 13.86 10.50
C LEU A 85 4.94 14.26 11.97
N LYS A 86 4.03 13.68 12.75
CA LYS A 86 4.12 13.67 14.22
C LYS A 86 4.38 12.25 14.69
N ALA A 87 5.43 12.11 15.49
CA ALA A 87 5.93 10.81 15.93
C ALA A 87 4.95 10.01 16.79
N CYS A 88 4.03 10.67 17.49
CA CYS A 88 3.06 10.02 18.35
C CYS A 88 1.75 10.81 18.33
N GLU A 89 0.64 10.16 17.97
CA GLU A 89 -0.68 10.77 17.94
C GLU A 89 -1.74 9.85 18.51
N THR A 90 -2.76 10.45 19.15
CA THR A 90 -3.93 9.69 19.62
C THR A 90 -5.06 9.87 18.62
N ILE A 91 -5.43 8.77 17.97
CA ILE A 91 -6.46 8.76 16.94
C ILE A 91 -7.73 8.09 17.47
N SER A 92 -8.86 8.43 16.84
CA SER A 92 -10.12 7.72 17.07
C SER A 92 -10.49 6.88 15.86
N LEU A 93 -10.47 5.55 16.02
CA LEU A 93 -10.85 4.63 14.95
C LEU A 93 -12.36 4.72 14.67
N PRO A 94 -12.76 5.07 13.43
CA PRO A 94 -14.17 5.18 13.05
C PRO A 94 -14.77 3.78 12.83
N MET A 95 -16.06 3.62 13.11
CA MET A 95 -16.77 2.36 12.81
C MET A 95 -16.75 2.03 11.30
N ARG A 96 -16.70 3.06 10.45
CA ARG A 96 -16.58 2.96 8.99
C ARG A 96 -15.71 4.11 8.49
N ASN A 97 -14.51 3.83 8.01
CA ASN A 97 -13.57 4.89 7.59
C ASN A 97 -14.12 5.76 6.45
N TRP A 98 -14.90 5.18 5.52
CA TRP A 98 -15.49 5.88 4.37
C TRP A 98 -16.70 6.75 4.69
N LYS A 99 -17.20 6.75 5.94
CA LYS A 99 -18.39 7.52 6.36
C LYS A 99 -18.05 8.85 7.05
N GLN A 100 -16.81 9.32 6.92
CA GLN A 100 -16.40 10.61 7.45
C GLN A 100 -16.83 11.72 6.49
N PRO A 101 -17.47 12.81 6.96
CA PRO A 101 -18.02 13.85 6.10
C PRO A 101 -17.01 14.41 5.07
N GLU A 102 -15.80 14.71 5.53
CA GLU A 102 -14.72 15.28 4.71
C GLU A 102 -14.25 14.29 3.64
N ARG A 103 -14.17 13.01 4.00
CA ARG A 103 -13.81 11.94 3.07
C ARG A 103 -14.91 11.65 2.06
N GLU A 104 -16.19 11.75 2.47
CA GLU A 104 -17.34 11.58 1.57
C GLU A 104 -17.39 12.72 0.55
N TYR A 105 -17.11 13.96 0.97
CA TYR A 105 -17.00 15.12 0.08
C TYR A 105 -15.90 14.90 -0.97
N SER A 106 -14.73 14.43 -0.55
CA SER A 106 -13.56 14.21 -1.41
C SER A 106 -13.55 12.86 -2.14
N ARG A 107 -14.68 12.13 -2.16
CA ARG A 107 -14.75 10.76 -2.69
C ARG A 107 -14.29 10.64 -4.15
N SER A 108 -14.61 11.62 -5.01
CA SER A 108 -14.22 11.57 -6.41
C SER A 108 -12.69 11.69 -6.57
N PHE A 109 -12.10 12.64 -5.85
CA PHE A 109 -10.65 12.86 -5.82
C PHE A 109 -9.88 11.65 -5.28
N ILE A 110 -10.34 11.09 -4.17
CA ILE A 110 -9.78 9.88 -3.57
C ILE A 110 -9.84 8.69 -4.55
N ARG A 111 -10.93 8.56 -5.31
CA ARG A 111 -11.08 7.48 -6.30
C ARG A 111 -10.04 7.58 -7.42
N THR A 112 -9.64 8.78 -7.83
CA THR A 112 -8.57 8.99 -8.82
C THR A 112 -7.24 8.46 -8.31
N GLN A 113 -6.90 8.68 -7.04
CA GLN A 113 -5.71 8.08 -6.42
C GLN A 113 -5.76 6.55 -6.45
N GLY A 114 -6.91 5.96 -6.13
CA GLY A 114 -7.11 4.51 -6.25
C GLY A 114 -6.85 4.00 -7.67
N LEU A 115 -7.32 4.71 -8.71
CA LEU A 115 -7.06 4.37 -10.11
C LEU A 115 -5.56 4.46 -10.46
N MET A 116 -4.89 5.54 -10.07
CA MET A 116 -3.45 5.70 -10.29
C MET A 116 -2.63 4.60 -9.61
N LEU A 117 -2.92 4.29 -8.33
CA LEU A 117 -2.25 3.21 -7.61
C LEU A 117 -2.53 1.84 -8.24
N ASN A 118 -3.75 1.60 -8.74
CA ASN A 118 -4.06 0.38 -9.49
C ASN A 118 -3.21 0.30 -10.77
N MET A 119 -3.08 1.38 -11.55
CA MET A 119 -2.27 1.42 -12.77
C MET A 119 -0.79 1.18 -12.46
N LEU A 120 -0.25 1.89 -11.46
CA LEU A 120 1.15 1.76 -11.05
C LEU A 120 1.48 0.35 -10.59
N MET A 121 0.75 -0.15 -9.58
CA MET A 121 1.02 -1.46 -8.99
C MET A 121 0.80 -2.59 -10.00
N HIS A 122 -0.24 -2.49 -10.85
CA HIS A 122 -0.49 -3.49 -11.89
C HIS A 122 0.58 -3.49 -12.99
N THR A 123 1.07 -2.31 -13.39
CA THR A 123 2.12 -2.21 -14.40
C THR A 123 3.45 -2.75 -13.86
N ILE A 124 3.83 -2.39 -12.63
CA ILE A 124 5.01 -2.96 -11.95
C ILE A 124 4.90 -4.48 -11.92
N TYR A 125 3.77 -4.99 -11.44
CA TYR A 125 3.48 -6.41 -11.35
C TYR A 125 3.68 -7.15 -12.69
N ASN A 126 3.13 -6.62 -13.78
CA ASN A 126 3.19 -7.25 -15.10
C ASN A 126 4.60 -7.24 -15.71
N ILE A 127 5.45 -6.29 -15.33
CA ILE A 127 6.83 -6.15 -15.83
C ILE A 127 7.80 -7.07 -15.05
N LEU A 128 7.48 -7.39 -13.79
CA LEU A 128 8.29 -8.30 -12.99
C LEU A 128 8.18 -9.74 -13.50
N ASP A 129 9.30 -10.29 -13.97
CA ASP A 129 9.34 -11.71 -14.36
C ASP A 129 9.08 -12.60 -13.14
N GLY A 130 8.39 -13.72 -13.38
CA GLY A 130 8.17 -14.75 -12.37
C GLY A 130 7.19 -14.31 -11.29
N ILE A 131 6.11 -13.63 -11.63
CA ILE A 131 5.06 -13.28 -10.67
C ILE A 131 3.70 -13.39 -11.42
N ARG A 132 2.76 -14.26 -10.99
CA ARG A 132 1.45 -14.49 -11.66
C ARG A 132 0.22 -14.48 -10.72
N GLU A 133 -0.61 -13.44 -10.79
CA GLU A 133 -1.73 -13.14 -9.87
C GLU A 133 -2.79 -12.27 -10.58
N ASP A 134 -3.89 -12.08 -9.88
CA ASP A 134 -5.10 -11.45 -10.37
C ASP A 134 -5.12 -9.92 -10.22
N ARG A 135 -5.94 -9.28 -11.05
CA ARG A 135 -6.07 -7.83 -11.14
C ARG A 135 -6.53 -7.16 -9.83
N PRO A 136 -6.10 -5.92 -9.57
CA PRO A 136 -6.53 -5.15 -8.42
C PRO A 136 -8.05 -4.90 -8.38
N ARG A 137 -8.65 -4.84 -7.18
CA ARG A 137 -10.06 -4.41 -6.99
C ARG A 137 -10.25 -3.63 -5.69
N ILE A 138 -11.30 -2.80 -5.66
CA ILE A 138 -11.79 -2.11 -4.46
C ILE A 138 -12.48 -3.12 -3.55
N MET A 139 -12.17 -3.12 -2.25
CA MET A 139 -12.82 -4.00 -1.28
C MET A 139 -13.24 -3.27 0.00
N CYS A 140 -14.42 -3.67 0.51
CA CYS A 140 -14.83 -3.37 1.86
C CYS A 140 -14.53 -4.57 2.75
N GLN A 141 -13.74 -4.37 3.79
CA GLN A 141 -13.37 -5.39 4.77
C GLN A 141 -14.06 -5.08 6.10
N LYS A 142 -14.49 -6.13 6.80
CA LYS A 142 -15.14 -6.00 8.10
C LYS A 142 -14.25 -6.65 9.14
N TYR A 143 -14.07 -6.00 10.28
CA TYR A 143 -13.23 -6.48 11.37
C TYR A 143 -13.89 -6.25 12.73
N ILE A 144 -13.37 -6.90 13.77
CA ILE A 144 -13.95 -6.88 15.12
C ILE A 144 -12.87 -6.42 16.10
N ILE A 145 -13.24 -5.51 16.99
CA ILE A 145 -12.41 -5.11 18.13
C ILE A 145 -13.26 -5.17 19.40
N GLY A 146 -12.89 -6.02 20.36
CA GLY A 146 -13.62 -6.20 21.63
C GLY A 146 -15.11 -6.50 21.43
N GLY A 147 -15.43 -7.40 20.48
CA GLY A 147 -16.80 -7.74 20.10
C GLY A 147 -17.56 -6.68 19.30
N LYS A 148 -17.01 -5.47 19.12
CA LYS A 148 -17.63 -4.41 18.30
C LYS A 148 -17.22 -4.56 16.84
N ARG A 149 -18.18 -4.42 15.93
CA ARG A 149 -17.95 -4.55 14.49
C ARG A 149 -17.56 -3.21 13.86
N PHE A 150 -16.43 -3.23 13.17
CA PHE A 150 -15.91 -2.14 12.36
C PHE A 150 -15.87 -2.57 10.89
N ALA A 151 -15.67 -1.60 10.01
CA ALA A 151 -15.39 -1.86 8.61
C ALA A 151 -14.46 -0.81 8.02
N SER A 152 -13.62 -1.23 7.10
CA SER A 152 -12.80 -0.35 6.29
C SER A 152 -13.05 -0.57 4.81
N LYS A 153 -12.86 0.47 4.02
CA LYS A 153 -12.94 0.44 2.56
C LYS A 153 -11.67 1.04 2.01
N SER A 154 -10.87 0.22 1.35
CA SER A 154 -9.69 0.66 0.62
C SER A 154 -10.07 1.22 -0.76
N GLU A 155 -9.19 2.03 -1.34
CA GLU A 155 -9.38 2.60 -2.68
C GLU A 155 -8.89 1.67 -3.81
N GLY A 156 -8.44 0.48 -3.42
CA GLY A 156 -7.93 -0.58 -4.25
C GLY A 156 -7.11 -1.56 -3.41
N SER A 157 -6.68 -2.65 -4.04
CA SER A 157 -5.72 -3.56 -3.43
C SER A 157 -5.12 -4.49 -4.48
N ALA A 158 -3.82 -4.80 -4.36
CA ALA A 158 -3.21 -5.96 -5.01
C ALA A 158 -3.63 -7.23 -4.25
N MET A 159 -3.95 -8.31 -4.97
CA MET A 159 -4.60 -9.49 -4.38
C MET A 159 -4.07 -10.81 -4.91
N VAL A 160 -4.05 -11.80 -4.02
CA VAL A 160 -3.86 -13.22 -4.34
C VAL A 160 -5.19 -13.96 -4.38
N ARG A 161 -5.24 -15.05 -5.16
CA ARG A 161 -6.39 -15.96 -5.19
C ARG A 161 -6.16 -17.19 -4.32
N LEU A 162 -6.99 -17.32 -3.29
CA LEU A 162 -7.09 -18.51 -2.43
C LEU A 162 -8.36 -19.31 -2.76
N GLN A 163 -8.56 -20.46 -2.11
CA GLN A 163 -9.78 -21.27 -2.30
C GLN A 163 -11.03 -20.51 -1.83
N GLU A 164 -10.88 -19.73 -0.77
CA GLU A 164 -11.90 -18.93 -0.10
C GLU A 164 -12.20 -17.60 -0.83
N GLY A 165 -11.47 -17.32 -1.92
CA GLY A 165 -11.65 -16.14 -2.76
C GLY A 165 -10.40 -15.26 -2.87
N LEU A 166 -10.61 -14.02 -3.29
CA LEU A 166 -9.54 -13.02 -3.41
C LEU A 166 -9.20 -12.42 -2.04
N VAL A 167 -7.91 -12.26 -1.78
CA VAL A 167 -7.39 -11.73 -0.52
C VAL A 167 -6.35 -10.64 -0.80
N PRO A 168 -6.44 -9.49 -0.12
CA PRO A 168 -5.52 -8.37 -0.31
C PRO A 168 -4.15 -8.66 0.30
N ILE A 169 -3.10 -8.37 -0.47
CA ILE A 169 -1.71 -8.43 0.00
C ILE A 169 -1.11 -7.03 0.16
N ILE A 170 -1.63 -6.05 -0.59
CA ILE A 170 -1.30 -4.63 -0.47
C ILE A 170 -2.60 -3.85 -0.67
N SER A 171 -3.07 -3.10 0.33
CA SER A 171 -4.28 -2.26 0.20
C SER A 171 -3.94 -0.80 -0.01
N TYR A 172 -4.84 -0.05 -0.66
CA TYR A 172 -4.62 1.36 -0.97
C TYR A 172 -5.39 2.29 -0.03
N THR A 173 -4.69 3.28 0.53
CA THR A 173 -5.30 4.33 1.34
C THR A 173 -5.76 5.50 0.45
N GLY A 174 -6.60 6.36 0.99
CA GLY A 174 -7.04 7.59 0.32
C GLY A 174 -6.60 8.83 1.10
N TRP A 175 -6.18 9.87 0.39
CA TRP A 175 -5.87 11.18 0.96
C TRP A 175 -6.80 12.26 0.36
N PHE A 176 -7.03 13.34 1.10
CA PHE A 176 -7.77 14.49 0.59
C PHE A 176 -7.19 15.80 1.13
N GLU A 177 -7.39 16.89 0.40
CA GLU A 177 -6.93 18.23 0.80
C GLU A 177 -7.49 18.63 2.17
N GLY A 178 -6.63 19.15 3.04
CA GLY A 178 -7.01 19.52 4.41
C GLY A 178 -7.13 18.33 5.37
N MET A 179 -6.77 17.12 4.94
CA MET A 179 -6.63 15.98 5.85
C MET A 179 -5.57 16.30 6.90
N THR A 180 -5.96 16.28 8.17
CA THR A 180 -5.04 16.52 9.29
C THR A 180 -4.10 15.33 9.50
N TRP A 181 -2.97 15.59 10.15
CA TRP A 181 -2.02 14.51 10.43
C TRP A 181 -2.61 13.39 11.31
N ASP A 182 -3.61 13.61 12.17
CA ASP A 182 -4.26 12.52 12.93
C ASP A 182 -5.22 11.68 12.07
N GLN A 183 -5.82 12.28 11.03
CA GLN A 183 -6.69 11.58 10.09
C GLN A 183 -5.91 10.62 9.17
N PHE A 184 -4.68 10.95 8.81
CA PHE A 184 -3.84 10.12 7.94
C PHE A 184 -3.45 8.74 8.53
N PRO A 185 -2.83 8.62 9.72
CA PRO A 185 -2.57 7.36 10.39
C PRO A 185 -3.87 6.66 10.79
N MET A 186 -4.97 7.39 11.02
CA MET A 186 -6.28 6.80 11.25
C MET A 186 -6.84 6.09 10.01
N GLU A 187 -6.78 6.70 8.83
CA GLU A 187 -7.11 6.03 7.57
C GLU A 187 -6.18 4.84 7.34
N THR A 188 -4.87 5.05 7.47
CA THR A 188 -3.83 4.02 7.28
C THR A 188 -4.08 2.79 8.17
N LEU A 189 -4.23 3.00 9.48
CA LEU A 189 -4.49 1.92 10.43
C LEU A 189 -5.84 1.25 10.17
N SER A 190 -6.88 2.01 9.82
CA SER A 190 -8.20 1.44 9.48
C SER A 190 -8.12 0.49 8.27
N ILE A 191 -7.37 0.86 7.23
CA ILE A 191 -7.14 0.00 6.07
C ILE A 191 -6.31 -1.23 6.47
N MET A 192 -5.23 -1.05 7.24
CA MET A 192 -4.40 -2.16 7.70
C MET A 192 -5.19 -3.19 8.52
N LEU A 193 -6.04 -2.74 9.44
CA LEU A 193 -6.88 -3.62 10.27
C LEU A 193 -7.90 -4.40 9.43
N GLY A 194 -8.43 -3.79 8.37
CA GLY A 194 -9.29 -4.49 7.41
C GLY A 194 -8.56 -5.61 6.67
N GLN A 195 -7.37 -5.31 6.16
CA GLN A 195 -6.53 -6.28 5.46
C GLN A 195 -6.11 -7.40 6.41
N LEU A 196 -5.65 -7.04 7.61
CA LEU A 196 -5.30 -7.98 8.68
C LEU A 196 -6.43 -8.95 8.98
N ALA A 197 -7.64 -8.45 9.22
CA ALA A 197 -8.79 -9.29 9.54
C ALA A 197 -9.15 -10.25 8.39
N LYS A 198 -8.97 -9.81 7.14
CA LYS A 198 -9.17 -10.68 5.97
C LYS A 198 -8.08 -11.76 5.91
N ASN A 199 -6.83 -11.41 6.19
CA ASN A 199 -5.70 -12.33 6.18
C ASN A 199 -5.81 -13.37 7.30
N THR A 200 -6.18 -12.97 8.52
CA THR A 200 -6.36 -13.89 9.66
C THR A 200 -7.61 -14.76 9.56
N SER A 201 -8.55 -14.42 8.67
CA SER A 201 -9.74 -15.26 8.42
C SER A 201 -9.43 -16.52 7.60
N ILE A 202 -8.24 -16.59 7.00
CA ILE A 202 -7.80 -17.73 6.21
C ILE A 202 -7.39 -18.86 7.16
N ARG A 203 -7.96 -20.05 6.94
CA ARG A 203 -7.61 -21.23 7.72
C ARG A 203 -6.31 -21.86 7.21
N THR A 204 -5.17 -21.40 7.70
CA THR A 204 -3.86 -22.02 7.43
C THR A 204 -3.58 -23.18 8.39
N GLY A 205 -4.37 -24.27 8.30
CA GLY A 205 -4.18 -25.45 9.17
C GLY A 205 -4.26 -25.13 10.68
N ASN A 206 -3.88 -26.09 11.54
CA ASN A 206 -3.96 -25.99 13.01
C ASN A 206 -2.98 -24.98 13.66
N ILE A 207 -2.49 -24.00 12.91
CA ILE A 207 -1.55 -23.03 13.42
C ILE A 207 -2.35 -21.91 14.06
N GLY A 208 -2.09 -21.63 15.35
CA GLY A 208 -2.74 -20.56 16.09
C GLY A 208 -2.49 -19.17 15.48
N VAL A 209 -2.98 -18.13 16.15
CA VAL A 209 -2.72 -16.74 15.71
C VAL A 209 -1.20 -16.53 15.62
N GLN A 210 -0.74 -16.00 14.49
CA GLN A 210 0.67 -15.68 14.24
C GLN A 210 0.84 -14.16 14.16
N ASP A 211 2.08 -13.69 14.31
CA ASP A 211 2.44 -12.32 13.97
C ASP A 211 2.07 -12.05 12.51
N GLN A 212 1.54 -10.87 12.24
CA GLN A 212 1.21 -10.43 10.89
C GLN A 212 1.85 -9.10 10.58
N GLU A 213 2.44 -8.96 9.40
CA GLU A 213 2.78 -7.67 8.85
C GLU A 213 1.79 -7.26 7.76
N VAL A 214 1.49 -5.98 7.70
CA VAL A 214 0.57 -5.41 6.74
C VAL A 214 1.23 -4.22 6.06
N TYR A 215 1.27 -4.28 4.74
CA TYR A 215 1.71 -3.19 3.90
C TYR A 215 0.51 -2.54 3.22
N VAL A 216 0.51 -1.22 3.17
CA VAL A 216 -0.42 -0.43 2.36
C VAL A 216 0.37 0.52 1.48
N VAL A 217 -0.28 1.10 0.49
CA VAL A 217 0.30 2.12 -0.38
C VAL A 217 -0.69 3.26 -0.52
N GLY A 218 -0.22 4.49 -0.50
CA GLY A 218 -1.12 5.64 -0.53
C GLY A 218 -0.41 6.93 -0.87
N PHE A 219 -1.21 7.94 -1.19
CA PHE A 219 -0.73 9.31 -1.32
C PHE A 219 -0.83 10.06 0.01
N TYR A 220 0.00 11.08 0.16
CA TYR A 220 -0.21 12.20 1.06
C TYR A 220 0.26 13.46 0.33
N GLY A 221 -0.67 14.34 -0.02
CA GLY A 221 -0.43 15.31 -1.07
C GLY A 221 0.03 14.60 -2.35
N ARG A 222 1.05 15.15 -3.02
CA ARG A 222 1.60 14.57 -4.27
C ARG A 222 2.52 13.35 -4.07
N TYR A 223 2.85 13.01 -2.83
CA TYR A 223 3.88 12.01 -2.54
C TYR A 223 3.27 10.63 -2.28
N ILE A 224 3.83 9.59 -2.89
CA ILE A 224 3.48 8.20 -2.61
C ILE A 224 4.30 7.65 -1.45
N HIS A 225 3.63 6.89 -0.57
CA HIS A 225 4.21 6.26 0.61
C HIS A 225 3.91 4.77 0.65
N VAL A 226 4.81 4.04 1.30
CA VAL A 226 4.56 2.64 1.71
C VAL A 226 4.57 2.58 3.24
N PRO A 227 3.40 2.54 3.88
CA PRO A 227 3.32 2.26 5.31
C PRO A 227 3.37 0.75 5.61
N ARG A 228 4.01 0.38 6.72
CA ARG A 228 4.05 -0.97 7.30
C ARG A 228 3.58 -0.95 8.75
N GLY A 229 2.70 -1.88 9.10
CA GLY A 229 2.37 -2.21 10.48
C GLY A 229 2.76 -3.66 10.79
N LEU A 230 3.38 -3.89 11.95
CA LEU A 230 3.60 -5.23 12.50
C LEU A 230 2.62 -5.45 13.66
N PHE A 231 1.84 -6.53 13.57
CA PHE A 231 0.78 -6.88 14.50
C PHE A 231 1.13 -8.21 15.17
N PRO A 232 1.62 -8.18 16.42
CA PRO A 232 1.94 -9.38 17.18
C PRO A 232 0.73 -10.30 17.40
N ALA A 233 0.95 -11.62 17.41
CA ALA A 233 -0.10 -12.62 17.55
C ALA A 233 -0.97 -12.43 18.80
N ASP A 234 -0.33 -12.16 19.93
CA ASP A 234 -0.96 -11.91 21.23
C ASP A 234 -1.82 -10.64 21.20
N THR A 235 -1.34 -9.59 20.54
CA THR A 235 -2.07 -8.35 20.33
C THR A 235 -3.29 -8.58 19.45
N ILE A 236 -3.16 -9.30 18.33
CA ILE A 236 -4.30 -9.66 17.47
C ILE A 236 -5.38 -10.41 18.27
N ALA A 237 -4.99 -11.46 18.99
CA ALA A 237 -5.92 -12.29 19.76
C ALA A 237 -6.61 -11.50 20.88
N ARG A 238 -5.85 -10.68 21.62
CA ARG A 238 -6.36 -9.83 22.70
C ARG A 238 -7.30 -8.74 22.16
N VAL A 239 -6.88 -7.98 21.15
CA VAL A 239 -7.68 -6.87 20.59
C VAL A 239 -8.97 -7.39 19.97
N HIS A 240 -8.94 -8.55 19.31
CA HIS A 240 -10.14 -9.19 18.79
C HIS A 240 -11.13 -9.57 19.92
N SER A 241 -10.65 -10.21 20.98
CA SER A 241 -11.48 -10.75 22.07
C SER A 241 -11.91 -9.71 23.10
N GLN A 242 -10.99 -8.87 23.56
CA GLN A 242 -11.16 -7.94 24.69
C GLN A 242 -11.21 -6.48 24.25
N GLY A 243 -10.73 -6.17 23.04
CA GLY A 243 -10.60 -4.81 22.54
C GLY A 243 -9.25 -4.18 22.87
N CYS A 244 -9.08 -2.93 22.45
CA CYS A 244 -7.87 -2.17 22.74
C CYS A 244 -7.78 -1.83 24.24
N SER A 245 -6.58 -1.91 24.80
CA SER A 245 -6.30 -1.38 26.14
C SER A 245 -6.39 0.16 26.15
N ARG A 246 -6.43 0.75 27.35
CA ARG A 246 -6.45 2.22 27.50
C ARG A 246 -5.24 2.88 26.82
N ASP A 247 -4.07 2.26 26.97
CA ASP A 247 -2.80 2.76 26.44
C ASP A 247 -2.34 1.95 25.22
N GLU A 248 -3.31 1.40 24.45
CA GLU A 248 -3.02 0.65 23.24
C GLU A 248 -2.24 1.51 22.25
N ALA A 249 -1.08 1.00 21.81
CA ALA A 249 -0.23 1.66 20.85
C ALA A 249 0.08 0.76 19.65
N PHE A 250 0.05 1.33 18.46
CA PHE A 250 0.47 0.68 17.23
C PHE A 250 1.64 1.44 16.61
N ASP A 251 2.70 0.71 16.26
CA ASP A 251 3.86 1.26 15.57
C ASP A 251 3.64 1.15 14.05
N LEU A 252 3.66 2.30 13.37
CA LEU A 252 3.58 2.41 11.92
C LEU A 252 4.90 2.99 11.38
N LYS A 253 5.51 2.26 10.45
CA LYS A 253 6.71 2.70 9.74
C LYS A 253 6.35 3.14 8.33
N PHE A 254 7.00 4.19 7.83
CA PHE A 254 6.71 4.81 6.55
C PHE A 254 7.99 4.99 5.73
N THR A 255 7.85 5.00 4.40
CA THR A 255 8.87 5.59 3.52
C THR A 255 8.82 7.12 3.58
N ARG A 256 9.92 7.79 3.20
CA ARG A 256 10.06 9.26 3.18
C ARG A 256 9.06 10.02 2.28
N GLY A 257 8.42 9.33 1.35
CA GLY A 257 7.62 9.93 0.30
C GLY A 257 8.38 10.12 -0.99
N TYR A 258 7.71 9.77 -2.08
CA TYR A 258 8.28 9.86 -3.41
C TYR A 258 7.35 10.67 -4.31
N ASP A 259 7.90 11.70 -4.94
CA ASP A 259 7.21 12.44 -5.99
C ASP A 259 7.38 11.72 -7.33
N LEU A 260 6.32 11.10 -7.84
CA LEU A 260 6.39 10.29 -9.06
C LEU A 260 6.67 11.12 -10.33
N CYS A 261 6.56 12.45 -10.27
CA CYS A 261 6.96 13.33 -11.37
C CYS A 261 8.48 13.57 -11.42
N LEU A 262 9.20 13.30 -10.33
CA LEU A 262 10.66 13.43 -10.27
C LEU A 262 11.31 12.09 -10.62
N LYS A 263 12.24 12.10 -11.56
CA LYS A 263 12.92 10.88 -12.04
C LYS A 263 13.63 10.13 -10.92
N LYS A 264 14.34 10.85 -10.05
CA LYS A 264 15.02 10.26 -8.89
C LYS A 264 14.03 9.56 -7.96
N ASP A 265 12.94 10.22 -7.62
CA ASP A 265 11.92 9.67 -6.72
C ASP A 265 11.13 8.54 -7.37
N TRP A 266 10.93 8.57 -8.69
CA TRP A 266 10.38 7.45 -9.44
C TRP A 266 11.24 6.18 -9.30
N LEU A 267 12.56 6.31 -9.46
CA LEU A 267 13.49 5.19 -9.32
C LEU A 267 13.44 4.62 -7.88
N GLU A 268 13.44 5.49 -6.87
CA GLU A 268 13.34 5.05 -5.47
C GLU A 268 11.97 4.44 -5.13
N ALA A 269 10.87 5.00 -5.66
CA ALA A 269 9.52 4.47 -5.47
C ALA A 269 9.37 3.09 -6.11
N THR A 270 9.80 2.94 -7.37
CA THR A 270 9.73 1.66 -8.08
C THR A 270 10.65 0.62 -7.45
N HIS A 271 11.81 1.01 -6.92
CA HIS A 271 12.65 0.13 -6.10
C HIS A 271 11.92 -0.37 -4.85
N ALA A 272 11.27 0.53 -4.10
CA ALA A 272 10.51 0.15 -2.91
C ALA A 272 9.33 -0.79 -3.23
N LEU A 273 8.57 -0.48 -4.29
CA LEU A 273 7.38 -1.25 -4.67
C LEU A 273 7.73 -2.62 -5.28
N THR A 274 8.82 -2.72 -6.05
CA THR A 274 9.31 -4.01 -6.57
C THR A 274 9.84 -4.88 -5.46
N ARG A 275 10.66 -4.32 -4.56
CA ARG A 275 11.14 -5.03 -3.38
C ARG A 275 9.97 -5.52 -2.52
N LEU A 276 8.91 -4.72 -2.37
CA LEU A 276 7.70 -5.14 -1.67
C LEU A 276 7.06 -6.38 -2.32
N TYR A 277 6.86 -6.38 -3.63
CA TYR A 277 6.33 -7.56 -4.32
C TYR A 277 7.23 -8.78 -4.19
N ARG A 278 8.53 -8.63 -4.40
CA ARG A 278 9.52 -9.72 -4.25
C ARG A 278 9.52 -10.27 -2.83
N TYR A 279 9.50 -9.40 -1.83
CA TYR A 279 9.47 -9.79 -0.43
C TYR A 279 8.20 -10.55 -0.05
N LEU A 280 7.02 -10.02 -0.40
CA LEU A 280 5.76 -10.69 -0.14
C LEU A 280 5.76 -12.09 -0.75
N LEU A 281 6.21 -12.23 -2.01
CA LEU A 281 6.16 -13.50 -2.74
C LEU A 281 7.36 -14.43 -2.49
N SER A 282 8.32 -14.03 -1.66
CA SER A 282 9.51 -14.84 -1.35
C SER A 282 9.25 -16.04 -0.43
N GLY A 283 8.08 -16.08 0.23
CA GLY A 283 7.80 -17.05 1.30
C GLY A 283 8.28 -16.63 2.69
N ASN A 284 9.08 -15.56 2.81
CA ASN A 284 9.58 -15.06 4.09
C ASN A 284 8.67 -14.04 4.77
N THR A 285 7.61 -13.58 4.08
CA THR A 285 6.68 -12.59 4.64
C THR A 285 5.89 -13.17 5.82
N LYS A 286 5.64 -12.32 6.82
CA LYS A 286 4.68 -12.56 7.89
C LYS A 286 3.25 -12.20 7.45
N ALA A 287 2.82 -12.68 6.29
CA ALA A 287 1.46 -12.44 5.79
C ALA A 287 0.79 -13.79 5.50
N SER A 288 -0.13 -14.21 6.37
CA SER A 288 -0.76 -15.54 6.28
C SER A 288 -1.46 -15.78 4.95
N ALA A 289 -1.99 -14.72 4.33
CA ALA A 289 -2.58 -14.79 2.99
C ALA A 289 -1.59 -15.22 1.91
N VAL A 290 -0.39 -14.67 1.95
CA VAL A 290 0.66 -14.97 0.96
C VAL A 290 1.26 -16.33 1.24
N GLN A 291 1.49 -16.68 2.51
CA GLN A 291 1.96 -18.00 2.91
C GLN A 291 0.99 -19.10 2.44
N ALA A 292 -0.32 -18.91 2.64
CA ALA A 292 -1.36 -19.83 2.16
C ALA A 292 -1.35 -19.97 0.63
N TYR A 293 -1.17 -18.85 -0.08
CA TYR A 293 -1.10 -18.81 -1.53
C TYR A 293 0.11 -19.60 -2.06
N LEU A 294 1.29 -19.36 -1.50
CA LEU A 294 2.52 -20.04 -1.89
C LEU A 294 2.45 -21.55 -1.59
N GLN A 295 1.94 -21.95 -0.43
CA GLN A 295 1.74 -23.37 -0.11
C GLN A 295 0.81 -24.07 -1.11
N ARG A 296 -0.21 -23.37 -1.59
CA ARG A 296 -1.10 -23.88 -2.64
C ARG A 296 -0.37 -24.03 -3.98
N ALA A 297 0.45 -23.06 -4.36
CA ALA A 297 1.23 -23.14 -5.59
C ALA A 297 2.14 -24.40 -5.57
N ILE A 298 2.83 -24.67 -4.44
CA ILE A 298 3.62 -25.92 -4.24
C ILE A 298 2.75 -27.16 -4.48
N THR A 299 1.59 -27.23 -3.80
CA THR A 299 0.76 -28.44 -3.79
C THR A 299 0.01 -28.71 -5.09
N THR A 300 -0.25 -27.67 -5.88
CA THR A 300 -0.95 -27.79 -7.18
C THR A 300 -0.03 -28.04 -8.37
N GLY A 301 1.29 -28.14 -8.16
CA GLY A 301 2.25 -28.32 -9.25
C GLY A 301 2.34 -27.12 -10.20
N ASN A 302 1.75 -25.98 -9.82
CA ASN A 302 2.00 -24.71 -10.49
C ASN A 302 3.39 -24.26 -10.04
N ASN A 303 4.37 -24.30 -10.94
CA ASN A 303 5.73 -23.82 -10.66
C ASN A 303 5.65 -22.48 -9.93
N ILE A 304 6.12 -22.48 -8.68
CA ILE A 304 6.39 -21.26 -7.94
C ILE A 304 7.57 -20.60 -8.64
N PRO A 305 7.47 -19.31 -8.94
CA PRO A 305 8.61 -18.57 -9.44
C PRO A 305 9.68 -18.35 -8.37
#